data_AF-A0A5B1LF75-F1
#
_entry.id   AF-A0A5B1LF75-F1
#
_cell.length_a   1.000
_cell.length_b   1.000
_cell.length_c   1.000
_cell.angle_alpha   90.00
_cell.angle_beta   90.00
_cell.angle_gamma   90.00
#
_symmetry.space_group_name_H-M   'P 1'
#
loop_
_entity.id
_entity.type
_entity.pdbx_description
1 polymer ?
#
loop_
_entity_poly.entity_id
_entity_poly.type
_entity_poly.pdbx_seq_one_letter_code
_entity_poly.pdbx_strand_id
1 'polypeptide(L)'
;MTRTSVPAWPSRISGEPVSKRRSRPREAIAARSAGSSSPKNPTRRSAPVAVMGRRYRPGLRGRDVVVQAARVIVPSPSFRDSESMTTTGTDVPAFGTLAWARARGGRMSRWEQVREGALSTRTLGPLMAARAADRLGVPVRNGASLDADELTVPDSKIAREADEECRTTTSPLLYNHSVRTYFWGLMLAKRDGLDPDRELFFVASMLHDLTLDATHRDHARMACFAARGGILADEWSEARGLDVVRRATLSNAISLHLNARIDPSFGPEAVLLQAGAGVDTIGLRYRHLDPGSVTRVLKRYPRHDLKASLPQTFAHEAHAGTRTAFLKSIGFNRLVRTSQFAE
;
A
#
# COMPACT_ATOMS: atom_id res chain seq x y z
N MET A 1 -41.93 -1.17 -4.30
CA MET A 1 -40.50 -0.82 -4.43
C MET A 1 -39.88 -0.79 -3.04
N THR A 2 -39.20 -1.86 -2.64
CA THR A 2 -38.58 -2.00 -1.32
C THR A 2 -37.14 -1.46 -1.34
N ARG A 3 -36.88 -0.38 -0.58
CA ARG A 3 -35.51 0.11 -0.33
C ARG A 3 -34.86 -0.73 0.77
N THR A 4 -33.96 -1.64 0.41
CA THR A 4 -33.02 -2.25 1.36
C THR A 4 -31.88 -1.27 1.65
N SER A 5 -31.92 -0.66 2.84
CA SER A 5 -30.79 0.09 3.40
C SER A 5 -29.82 -0.85 4.12
N VAL A 6 -28.55 -0.80 3.77
CA VAL A 6 -27.45 -1.57 4.38
C VAL A 6 -26.50 -0.56 5.08
N PRO A 7 -25.97 -0.84 6.28
CA PRO A 7 -25.67 0.21 7.25
C PRO A 7 -24.34 0.95 7.03
N ALA A 8 -24.35 2.24 7.37
CA ALA A 8 -23.15 2.96 7.76
C ALA A 8 -22.77 2.58 9.22
N TRP A 9 -21.49 2.67 9.56
CA TRP A 9 -21.04 2.47 10.95
C TRP A 9 -21.70 3.53 11.87
N PRO A 10 -22.27 3.13 13.02
CA PRO A 10 -23.03 4.04 13.87
C PRO A 10 -22.12 5.01 14.63
N SER A 11 -22.17 6.29 14.26
CA SER A 11 -21.51 7.37 14.99
C SER A 11 -22.27 7.70 16.29
N ARG A 12 -21.77 7.26 17.46
CA ARG A 12 -22.03 7.86 18.80
C ARG A 12 -21.33 7.07 19.92
N ILE A 13 -20.35 7.69 20.58
CA ILE A 13 -20.39 7.88 22.05
C ILE A 13 -19.89 9.30 22.33
N SER A 14 -20.77 10.13 22.88
CA SER A 14 -20.41 11.39 23.55
C SER A 14 -20.18 11.09 25.04
N GLY A 15 -18.98 11.38 25.55
CA GLY A 15 -18.61 11.20 26.95
C GLY A 15 -17.68 12.31 27.44
N GLU A 16 -17.91 12.78 28.66
CA GLU A 16 -17.37 13.99 29.27
C GLU A 16 -15.85 13.99 29.58
N PRO A 17 -15.24 15.16 29.86
CA PRO A 17 -13.78 15.33 29.79
C PRO A 17 -13.00 14.66 30.93
N VAL A 18 -11.89 14.01 30.56
CA VAL A 18 -10.94 13.41 31.51
C VAL A 18 -10.22 14.49 32.32
N SER A 19 -10.38 14.45 33.64
CA SER A 19 -9.72 15.38 34.56
C SER A 19 -8.23 15.08 34.72
N LYS A 20 -7.43 16.14 34.89
CA LYS A 20 -5.97 16.08 35.02
C LYS A 20 -5.54 15.33 36.29
N ARG A 21 -5.13 14.06 36.17
CA ARG A 21 -4.37 13.38 37.24
C ARG A 21 -2.88 13.63 37.09
N ARG A 22 -2.30 14.32 38.07
CA ARG A 22 -0.84 14.53 38.19
C ARG A 22 -0.13 13.20 38.35
N SER A 23 0.94 12.99 37.57
CA SER A 23 1.93 11.95 37.83
C SER A 23 2.71 12.26 39.11
N ARG A 24 2.91 11.23 39.95
CA ARG A 24 3.98 11.18 40.95
C ARG A 24 4.88 9.99 40.59
N PRO A 25 6.22 10.14 40.63
CA PRO A 25 7.12 9.03 40.36
C PRO A 25 7.07 8.01 41.51
N ARG A 26 7.38 6.75 41.20
CA ARG A 26 7.77 5.74 42.20
C ARG A 26 9.11 5.13 41.82
N GLU A 27 9.90 4.86 42.84
CA GLU A 27 11.34 4.62 42.74
C GLU A 27 11.69 3.23 42.20
N ALA A 28 12.93 3.11 41.76
CA ALA A 28 13.52 1.85 41.32
C ALA A 28 13.70 0.88 42.51
N ILE A 29 13.40 -0.39 42.28
CA ILE A 29 13.82 -1.49 43.15
C ILE A 29 14.80 -2.36 42.36
N ALA A 30 16.00 -2.55 42.92
CA ALA A 30 17.09 -3.26 42.26
C ALA A 30 16.84 -4.77 42.19
N ALA A 31 17.06 -5.37 41.03
CA ALA A 31 17.12 -6.81 40.87
C ALA A 31 18.45 -7.37 41.39
N ARG A 32 18.40 -8.38 42.26
CA ARG A 32 19.58 -9.17 42.66
C ARG A 32 19.81 -10.33 41.70
N SER A 33 21.08 -10.66 41.50
CA SER A 33 21.58 -11.74 40.65
C SER A 33 21.73 -13.07 41.38
N ALA A 34 21.46 -14.17 40.67
CA ALA A 34 21.87 -15.58 40.84
C ALA A 34 20.77 -16.47 40.21
N GLY A 35 21.04 -17.57 39.53
CA GLY A 35 22.31 -18.23 39.19
C GLY A 35 22.09 -19.28 38.10
N SER A 36 23.17 -19.93 37.65
CA SER A 36 23.18 -20.87 36.53
C SER A 36 22.52 -22.23 36.81
N SER A 37 21.92 -22.85 35.78
CA SER A 37 22.23 -24.24 35.39
C SER A 37 21.42 -24.70 34.14
N SER A 38 22.13 -25.14 33.10
CA SER A 38 21.59 -26.09 32.11
C SER A 38 21.85 -27.52 32.58
N PRO A 39 21.06 -28.50 32.12
CA PRO A 39 21.73 -29.56 31.36
C PRO A 39 20.93 -30.17 30.18
N LYS A 40 21.66 -30.32 29.06
CA LYS A 40 21.77 -31.51 28.19
C LYS A 40 20.51 -32.16 27.58
N ASN A 41 20.41 -31.95 26.27
CA ASN A 41 19.73 -32.76 25.26
C ASN A 41 20.29 -34.21 25.14
N PRO A 42 19.46 -35.25 24.94
CA PRO A 42 19.89 -36.54 24.39
C PRO A 42 19.39 -36.78 22.95
N THR A 43 20.32 -37.17 22.07
CA THR A 43 20.10 -37.49 20.66
C THR A 43 19.35 -38.82 20.45
N ARG A 44 18.56 -38.92 19.36
CA ARG A 44 18.28 -40.22 18.72
C ARG A 44 18.06 -40.10 17.20
N ARG A 45 18.77 -40.94 16.44
CA ARG A 45 18.69 -41.09 14.97
C ARG A 45 17.74 -42.23 14.55
N SER A 46 17.48 -42.27 13.24
CA SER A 46 16.95 -43.38 12.41
C SER A 46 15.42 -43.58 12.42
N ALA A 47 14.75 -43.98 11.32
CA ALA A 47 15.16 -44.27 9.93
C ALA A 47 13.97 -44.07 8.95
N PRO A 48 14.17 -44.00 7.61
CA PRO A 48 13.10 -43.67 6.65
C PRO A 48 12.28 -44.90 6.21
N VAL A 49 11.07 -44.64 5.70
CA VAL A 49 10.25 -45.60 4.95
C VAL A 49 10.05 -45.08 3.52
N ALA A 50 10.20 -45.96 2.53
CA ALA A 50 9.99 -45.71 1.11
C ALA A 50 9.23 -46.90 0.48
N VAL A 51 8.91 -46.81 -0.82
CA VAL A 51 8.20 -47.83 -1.64
C VAL A 51 6.68 -47.86 -1.32
N MET A 52 5.70 -47.93 -2.25
CA MET A 52 5.57 -48.22 -3.69
C MET A 52 4.51 -47.24 -4.26
N GLY A 53 4.39 -46.89 -5.56
CA GLY A 53 4.89 -47.56 -6.74
C GLY A 53 3.78 -48.29 -7.53
N ARG A 54 2.81 -47.58 -8.14
CA ARG A 54 1.93 -48.12 -9.21
C ARG A 54 1.71 -47.12 -10.34
N ARG A 55 1.99 -47.55 -11.58
CA ARG A 55 1.60 -46.88 -12.83
C ARG A 55 0.30 -47.47 -13.33
N TYR A 56 -0.57 -46.67 -13.95
CA TYR A 56 -1.63 -47.17 -14.83
C TYR A 56 -1.90 -46.18 -15.98
N ARG A 57 -2.13 -46.71 -17.18
CA ARG A 57 -2.48 -46.03 -18.44
C ARG A 57 -2.89 -47.13 -19.46
N PRO A 58 -3.61 -46.82 -20.55
CA PRO A 58 -4.56 -45.72 -20.77
C PRO A 58 -5.91 -46.20 -21.38
N GLY A 59 -6.91 -45.32 -21.56
CA GLY A 59 -8.17 -45.68 -22.23
C GLY A 59 -9.04 -44.50 -22.71
N LEU A 60 -8.91 -44.16 -23.99
CA LEU A 60 -9.90 -43.59 -24.94
C LEU A 60 -10.76 -42.33 -24.61
N ARG A 61 -10.50 -41.29 -25.45
CA ARG A 61 -11.46 -40.41 -26.17
C ARG A 61 -12.56 -39.66 -25.40
N GLY A 62 -12.33 -38.34 -25.24
CA GLY A 62 -13.36 -37.29 -25.16
C GLY A 62 -12.80 -36.00 -25.77
N ARG A 63 -13.61 -35.23 -26.50
CA ARG A 63 -13.21 -33.91 -27.05
C ARG A 63 -13.51 -32.85 -26.01
N ASP A 64 -12.50 -32.08 -25.57
CA ASP A 64 -12.71 -30.80 -24.91
C ASP A 64 -11.59 -29.81 -25.25
N VAL A 65 -11.97 -28.56 -25.48
CA VAL A 65 -11.06 -27.46 -25.80
C VAL A 65 -10.56 -26.85 -24.50
N VAL A 66 -9.32 -27.15 -24.12
CA VAL A 66 -8.70 -26.59 -22.90
C VAL A 66 -7.94 -25.31 -23.24
N VAL A 67 -8.45 -24.18 -22.75
CA VAL A 67 -7.70 -22.92 -22.71
C VAL A 67 -6.55 -23.07 -21.71
N GLN A 68 -5.31 -23.01 -22.20
CA GLN A 68 -4.13 -23.25 -21.38
C GLN A 68 -3.78 -22.01 -20.53
N ALA A 69 -4.46 -21.88 -19.38
CA ALA A 69 -4.09 -20.91 -18.35
C ALA A 69 -2.74 -21.30 -17.73
N ALA A 70 -1.69 -20.54 -18.05
CA ALA A 70 -0.37 -20.72 -17.45
C ALA A 70 -0.40 -20.32 -15.96
N ARG A 71 -0.55 -21.30 -15.07
CA ARG A 71 -0.33 -21.10 -13.63
C ARG A 71 1.15 -20.79 -13.39
N VAL A 72 1.45 -19.52 -13.10
CA VAL A 72 2.74 -19.13 -12.55
C VAL A 72 2.79 -19.64 -11.10
N ILE A 73 3.46 -20.77 -10.89
CA ILE A 73 3.76 -21.27 -9.55
C ILE A 73 4.92 -20.43 -9.01
N VAL A 74 4.62 -19.51 -8.09
CA VAL A 74 5.64 -18.80 -7.31
C VAL A 74 6.11 -19.75 -6.20
N PRO A 75 7.38 -20.20 -6.19
CA PRO A 75 7.87 -21.06 -5.12
C PRO A 75 8.04 -20.24 -3.83
N SER A 76 7.46 -20.72 -2.73
CA SER A 76 7.75 -20.18 -1.39
C SER A 76 9.22 -20.41 -1.04
N PRO A 77 9.97 -19.41 -0.56
CA PRO A 77 11.38 -19.60 -0.21
C PRO A 77 11.51 -20.42 1.07
N SER A 78 11.99 -21.65 0.94
CA SER A 78 12.41 -22.46 2.08
C SER A 78 13.71 -21.90 2.65
N PHE A 79 13.65 -21.37 3.87
CA PHE A 79 14.83 -20.96 4.61
C PHE A 79 15.76 -22.17 4.81
N ARG A 80 17.03 -22.03 4.44
CA ARG A 80 18.13 -22.87 4.89
C ARG A 80 19.29 -21.98 5.28
N ASP A 81 19.83 -22.24 6.46
CA ASP A 81 21.00 -21.53 6.96
C ASP A 81 22.23 -21.86 6.11
N SER A 82 23.03 -20.84 5.81
CA SER A 82 24.39 -20.99 5.31
C SER A 82 25.26 -19.87 5.87
N GLU A 83 26.08 -20.19 6.87
CA GLU A 83 27.07 -19.28 7.41
C GLU A 83 28.27 -19.07 6.46
N SER A 84 28.80 -17.85 6.52
CA SER A 84 30.20 -17.46 6.27
C SER A 84 30.69 -17.06 4.86
N MET A 85 31.61 -16.08 4.89
CA MET A 85 32.53 -15.59 3.85
C MET A 85 32.05 -14.58 2.79
N THR A 86 32.00 -13.30 3.20
CA THR A 86 32.83 -12.16 2.68
C THR A 86 33.30 -12.20 1.21
N THR A 87 33.17 -11.16 0.37
CA THR A 87 33.42 -9.70 0.60
C THR A 87 32.69 -8.76 -0.37
N THR A 88 32.46 -7.51 0.07
CA THR A 88 32.36 -6.27 -0.74
C THR A 88 31.38 -6.22 -1.92
N GLY A 89 30.11 -5.99 -1.61
CA GLY A 89 29.21 -5.16 -2.43
C GLY A 89 28.62 -4.07 -1.53
N THR A 90 28.59 -2.82 -1.98
CA THR A 90 27.80 -1.78 -1.27
C THR A 90 26.34 -2.02 -1.59
N ASP A 91 25.62 -2.73 -0.71
CA ASP A 91 24.16 -2.89 -0.80
C ASP A 91 23.46 -1.55 -0.56
N VAL A 92 23.36 -0.76 -1.63
CA VAL A 92 22.57 0.47 -1.67
C VAL A 92 21.10 0.05 -1.66
N PRO A 93 20.31 0.41 -0.63
CA PRO A 93 18.93 -0.03 -0.56
C PRO A 93 18.11 0.46 -1.77
N ALA A 94 17.21 -0.39 -2.25
CA ALA A 94 16.42 -0.12 -3.45
C ALA A 94 15.64 1.20 -3.36
N PHE A 95 15.69 1.99 -4.44
CA PHE A 95 15.13 3.34 -4.50
C PHE A 95 13.67 3.42 -4.00
N GLY A 96 13.43 4.32 -3.05
CA GLY A 96 12.10 4.60 -2.49
C GLY A 96 11.65 3.68 -1.36
N THR A 97 12.37 2.59 -1.05
CA THR A 97 12.12 1.77 0.15
C THR A 97 12.35 2.57 1.43
N LEU A 98 11.84 2.09 2.56
CA LEU A 98 12.09 2.72 3.86
C LEU A 98 13.59 2.65 4.23
N ALA A 99 14.28 1.57 3.88
CA ALA A 99 15.72 1.44 4.04
C ALA A 99 16.49 2.50 3.23
N TRP A 100 16.09 2.72 1.97
CA TRP A 100 16.63 3.82 1.14
C TRP A 100 16.38 5.18 1.78
N ALA A 101 15.16 5.40 2.29
CA ALA A 101 14.82 6.67 2.90
C ALA A 101 15.64 6.95 4.16
N ARG A 102 15.81 5.95 5.04
CA ARG A 102 16.68 6.02 6.23
C ARG A 102 18.14 6.31 5.82
N ALA A 103 18.67 5.62 4.79
CA ALA A 103 20.04 5.81 4.31
C ALA A 103 20.31 7.15 3.57
N ARG A 104 19.27 7.78 2.99
CA ARG A 104 19.40 8.96 2.11
C ARG A 104 18.66 10.21 2.61
N GLY A 105 18.06 10.17 3.80
CA GLY A 105 17.17 11.23 4.30
C GLY A 105 15.97 11.50 3.38
N GLY A 106 15.52 10.48 2.65
CA GLY A 106 14.43 10.57 1.67
C GLY A 106 14.73 11.44 0.44
N ARG A 107 16.01 11.70 0.14
CA ARG A 107 16.46 12.60 -0.94
C ARG A 107 16.97 11.83 -2.15
N MET A 108 16.45 12.18 -3.33
CA MET A 108 16.86 11.61 -4.61
C MET A 108 18.21 12.17 -5.08
N SER A 109 19.13 11.29 -5.45
CA SER A 109 20.29 11.64 -6.29
C SER A 109 19.86 12.09 -7.69
N ARG A 110 20.80 12.69 -8.44
CA ARG A 110 20.56 13.08 -9.84
C ARG A 110 20.30 11.87 -10.75
N TRP A 111 20.99 10.75 -10.52
CA TRP A 111 20.76 9.52 -11.28
C TRP A 111 19.38 8.90 -11.02
N GLU A 112 18.89 8.93 -9.78
CA GLU A 112 17.52 8.51 -9.46
C GLU A 112 16.47 9.43 -10.11
N GLN A 113 16.71 10.75 -10.15
CA GLN A 113 15.83 11.70 -10.85
C GLN A 113 15.77 11.40 -12.36
N VAL A 114 16.90 11.11 -13.01
CA VAL A 114 16.96 10.73 -14.43
C VAL A 114 16.26 9.39 -14.67
N ARG A 115 16.51 8.38 -13.82
CA ARG A 115 15.89 7.04 -13.93
C ARG A 115 14.37 7.09 -13.74
N GLU A 116 13.89 7.77 -12.71
CA GLU A 116 12.43 7.93 -12.49
C GLU A 116 11.79 8.78 -13.59
N GLY A 117 12.49 9.77 -14.14
CA GLY A 117 12.03 10.55 -15.30
C GLY A 117 11.85 9.68 -16.54
N ALA A 118 12.87 8.87 -16.87
CA ALA A 118 12.80 7.91 -17.96
C ALA A 118 11.67 6.87 -17.75
N LEU A 119 11.51 6.33 -16.53
CA LEU A 119 10.41 5.41 -16.22
C LEU A 119 9.03 6.07 -16.34
N SER A 120 8.90 7.35 -15.92
CA SER A 120 7.65 8.11 -16.01
C SER A 120 7.13 8.25 -17.46
N THR A 121 8.02 8.31 -18.46
CA THR A 121 7.60 8.37 -19.87
C THR A 121 6.72 7.19 -20.30
N ARG A 122 7.00 5.99 -19.77
CA ARG A 122 6.25 4.74 -20.03
C ARG A 122 4.84 4.77 -19.41
N THR A 123 4.63 5.61 -18.40
CA THR A 123 3.35 5.83 -17.72
C THR A 123 2.56 6.98 -18.36
N LEU A 124 3.25 8.06 -18.75
CA LEU A 124 2.62 9.27 -19.29
C LEU A 124 2.04 9.09 -20.70
N GLY A 125 2.70 8.34 -21.59
CA GLY A 125 2.19 8.08 -22.94
C GLY A 125 0.80 7.42 -22.94
N PRO A 126 0.63 6.25 -22.28
CA PRO A 126 -0.67 5.61 -22.13
C PRO A 126 -1.73 6.48 -21.43
N LEU A 127 -1.33 7.30 -20.43
CA LEU A 127 -2.23 8.24 -19.77
C LEU A 127 -2.76 9.32 -20.74
N MET A 128 -1.91 9.88 -21.59
CA MET A 128 -2.35 10.87 -22.58
C MET A 128 -3.25 10.25 -23.66
N ALA A 129 -2.93 9.04 -24.13
CA ALA A 129 -3.78 8.29 -25.06
C ALA A 129 -5.16 7.97 -24.45
N ALA A 130 -5.20 7.56 -23.17
CA ALA A 130 -6.46 7.34 -22.45
C ALA A 130 -7.31 8.61 -22.39
N ARG A 131 -6.69 9.75 -22.02
CA ARG A 131 -7.37 11.06 -21.97
C ARG A 131 -7.82 11.58 -23.33
N ALA A 132 -7.14 11.20 -24.42
CA ALA A 132 -7.59 11.51 -25.77
C ALA A 132 -8.83 10.66 -26.12
N ALA A 133 -8.80 9.36 -25.82
CA ALA A 133 -9.95 8.47 -26.00
C ALA A 133 -11.19 8.90 -25.19
N ASP A 134 -10.99 9.39 -23.96
CA ASP A 134 -12.07 9.94 -23.13
C ASP A 134 -12.71 11.20 -23.77
N ARG A 135 -11.90 12.13 -24.32
CA ARG A 135 -12.39 13.31 -25.04
C ARG A 135 -13.10 13.00 -26.35
N LEU A 136 -12.71 11.90 -27.00
CA LEU A 136 -13.34 11.40 -28.23
C LEU A 136 -14.58 10.53 -27.94
N GLY A 137 -15.03 10.42 -26.69
CA GLY A 137 -16.20 9.63 -26.31
C GLY A 137 -16.03 8.12 -26.49
N VAL A 138 -14.80 7.61 -26.63
CA VAL A 138 -14.54 6.18 -26.84
C VAL A 138 -14.92 5.43 -25.56
N PRO A 139 -15.90 4.50 -25.58
CA PRO A 139 -16.37 3.84 -24.37
C PRO A 139 -15.26 3.01 -23.72
N VAL A 140 -15.30 2.91 -22.39
CA VAL A 140 -14.47 1.94 -21.66
C VAL A 140 -15.02 0.54 -21.95
N ARG A 141 -14.11 -0.40 -22.26
CA ARG A 141 -14.42 -1.82 -22.49
C ARG A 141 -13.59 -2.66 -21.54
N ASN A 142 -14.18 -3.72 -21.00
CA ASN A 142 -13.54 -4.63 -20.06
C ASN A 142 -12.90 -3.86 -18.86
N GLY A 143 -13.67 -2.92 -18.31
CA GLY A 143 -13.35 -2.26 -17.05
C GLY A 143 -13.55 -3.24 -15.90
N ALA A 144 -12.63 -3.25 -14.94
CA ALA A 144 -12.75 -4.08 -13.75
C ALA A 144 -13.76 -3.47 -12.78
N SER A 145 -14.70 -4.30 -12.33
CA SER A 145 -15.80 -3.91 -11.46
C SER A 145 -15.64 -4.45 -10.04
N LEU A 146 -16.18 -3.71 -9.08
CA LEU A 146 -16.55 -4.24 -7.77
C LEU A 146 -18.07 -4.20 -7.65
N ASP A 147 -18.65 -5.35 -7.32
CA ASP A 147 -20.07 -5.47 -7.01
C ASP A 147 -20.39 -4.78 -5.66
N ALA A 148 -21.67 -4.58 -5.35
CA ALA A 148 -22.08 -3.71 -4.24
C ALA A 148 -21.69 -4.25 -2.85
N ASP A 149 -21.57 -5.56 -2.74
CA ASP A 149 -21.06 -6.34 -1.61
C ASP A 149 -19.52 -6.37 -1.55
N GLU A 150 -18.83 -6.33 -2.70
CA GLU A 150 -17.38 -6.14 -2.76
C GLU A 150 -16.93 -4.74 -2.31
N LEU A 151 -17.82 -3.75 -2.25
CA LEU A 151 -17.58 -2.40 -1.69
C LEU A 151 -17.57 -2.39 -0.15
N THR A 152 -16.79 -3.30 0.42
CA THR A 152 -16.56 -3.51 1.86
C THR A 152 -15.08 -3.30 2.22
N VAL A 153 -14.86 -2.74 3.40
CA VAL A 153 -13.53 -2.62 4.02
C VAL A 153 -13.34 -3.74 5.05
N PRO A 154 -12.11 -4.18 5.34
CA PRO A 154 -11.87 -5.17 6.38
C PRO A 154 -12.33 -4.63 7.75
N ASP A 155 -12.96 -5.48 8.55
CA ASP A 155 -13.55 -5.10 9.84
C ASP A 155 -12.65 -5.46 11.03
N SER A 156 -11.42 -5.95 10.78
CA SER A 156 -10.49 -6.36 11.83
C SER A 156 -10.08 -5.21 12.74
N LYS A 157 -9.52 -5.53 13.92
CA LYS A 157 -9.13 -4.51 14.91
C LYS A 157 -8.19 -3.45 14.31
N ILE A 158 -7.14 -3.87 13.61
CA ILE A 158 -6.16 -2.95 13.05
C ILE A 158 -6.69 -2.15 11.86
N ALA A 159 -7.57 -2.74 11.04
CA ALA A 159 -8.24 -2.03 9.95
C ALA A 159 -9.09 -0.88 10.48
N ARG A 160 -9.88 -1.12 11.54
CA ARG A 160 -10.69 -0.08 12.21
C ARG A 160 -9.86 1.00 12.88
N GLU A 161 -8.73 0.62 13.49
CA GLU A 161 -7.80 1.60 14.08
C GLU A 161 -7.12 2.46 13.02
N ALA A 162 -6.78 1.93 11.84
CA ALA A 162 -6.21 2.70 10.73
C ALA A 162 -7.25 3.63 10.08
N ASP A 163 -8.49 3.14 9.91
CA ASP A 163 -9.64 3.91 9.43
C ASP A 163 -9.94 5.11 10.34
N GLU A 164 -9.97 4.90 11.67
CA GLU A 164 -10.22 5.97 12.64
C GLU A 164 -9.04 6.94 12.75
N GLU A 165 -7.79 6.46 12.73
CA GLU A 165 -6.59 7.32 12.66
C GLU A 165 -6.67 8.24 11.42
N CYS A 166 -6.96 7.68 10.24
CA CYS A 166 -7.10 8.45 9.01
C CYS A 166 -8.25 9.47 9.07
N ARG A 167 -9.41 9.04 9.57
CA ARG A 167 -10.62 9.88 9.70
C ARG A 167 -10.45 11.05 10.66
N THR A 168 -9.73 10.84 11.77
CA THR A 168 -9.59 11.84 12.85
C THR A 168 -8.40 12.77 12.65
N THR A 169 -7.37 12.34 11.92
CA THR A 169 -6.12 13.12 11.76
C THR A 169 -5.95 13.78 10.39
N THR A 170 -6.81 13.51 9.42
CA THR A 170 -6.74 14.09 8.07
C THR A 170 -8.01 14.81 7.63
N SER A 171 -7.88 15.75 6.70
CA SER A 171 -9.03 16.39 6.05
C SER A 171 -9.96 15.39 5.34
N PRO A 172 -11.28 15.68 5.18
CA PRO A 172 -12.21 14.81 4.47
C PRO A 172 -11.80 14.44 3.04
N LEU A 173 -11.04 15.31 2.36
CA LEU A 173 -10.42 15.05 1.06
C LEU A 173 -9.44 13.89 1.15
N LEU A 174 -8.49 13.93 2.09
CA LEU A 174 -7.44 12.93 2.25
C LEU A 174 -7.99 11.60 2.77
N TYR A 175 -8.90 11.63 3.75
CA TYR A 175 -9.61 10.42 4.19
C TYR A 175 -10.36 9.74 3.03
N ASN A 176 -11.17 10.48 2.27
CA ASN A 176 -11.87 9.88 1.12
C ASN A 176 -10.90 9.48 -0.01
N HIS A 177 -9.77 10.19 -0.20
CA HIS A 177 -8.71 9.77 -1.12
C HIS A 177 -8.15 8.40 -0.72
N SER A 178 -7.75 8.22 0.54
CA SER A 178 -7.26 6.97 1.11
C SER A 178 -8.25 5.81 0.91
N VAL A 179 -9.55 6.04 1.16
CA VAL A 179 -10.58 5.01 0.96
C VAL A 179 -10.80 4.68 -0.52
N ARG A 180 -10.77 5.69 -1.41
CA ARG A 180 -10.86 5.46 -2.86
C ARG A 180 -9.63 4.71 -3.40
N THR A 181 -8.43 5.05 -2.93
CA THR A 181 -7.17 4.37 -3.26
C THR A 181 -7.24 2.87 -3.00
N TYR A 182 -7.83 2.43 -1.87
CA TYR A 182 -8.10 1.02 -1.60
C TYR A 182 -9.04 0.39 -2.66
N PHE A 183 -10.21 0.99 -2.93
CA PHE A 183 -11.17 0.42 -3.88
C PHE A 183 -10.66 0.41 -5.33
N TRP A 184 -9.92 1.44 -5.76
CA TRP A 184 -9.25 1.45 -7.06
C TRP A 184 -8.17 0.36 -7.13
N GLY A 185 -7.39 0.19 -6.07
CA GLY A 185 -6.43 -0.90 -5.97
C GLY A 185 -7.07 -2.28 -6.08
N LEU A 186 -8.20 -2.54 -5.40
CA LEU A 186 -8.92 -3.81 -5.52
C LEU A 186 -9.47 -4.07 -6.93
N MET A 187 -10.01 -3.06 -7.62
CA MET A 187 -10.43 -3.22 -9.03
C MET A 187 -9.23 -3.59 -9.92
N LEU A 188 -8.08 -2.95 -9.71
CA LEU A 188 -6.86 -3.28 -10.45
C LEU A 188 -6.28 -4.64 -10.05
N ALA A 189 -6.44 -5.08 -8.81
CA ALA A 189 -6.04 -6.41 -8.34
C ALA A 189 -6.80 -7.52 -9.08
N LYS A 190 -8.13 -7.40 -9.12
CA LYS A 190 -9.05 -8.28 -9.86
C LYS A 190 -8.75 -8.31 -11.36
N ARG A 191 -8.31 -7.17 -11.93
CA ARG A 191 -7.88 -7.08 -13.34
C ARG A 191 -6.55 -7.79 -13.61
N ASP A 192 -5.57 -7.57 -12.75
CA ASP A 192 -4.17 -7.94 -12.98
C ASP A 192 -3.83 -9.34 -12.45
N GLY A 193 -4.79 -10.00 -11.77
CA GLY A 193 -4.57 -11.30 -11.14
C GLY A 193 -3.70 -11.21 -9.88
N LEU A 194 -3.75 -10.07 -9.18
CA LEU A 194 -3.03 -9.85 -7.93
C LEU A 194 -3.95 -10.13 -6.73
N ASP A 195 -3.41 -10.79 -5.71
CA ASP A 195 -4.11 -11.14 -4.48
C ASP A 195 -3.37 -10.53 -3.28
N PRO A 196 -3.69 -9.28 -2.87
CA PRO A 196 -3.09 -8.66 -1.71
C PRO A 196 -3.70 -9.18 -0.41
N ASP A 197 -2.95 -9.11 0.68
CA ASP A 197 -3.55 -9.12 2.01
C ASP A 197 -4.48 -7.90 2.11
N ARG A 198 -5.79 -8.15 2.09
CA ARG A 198 -6.80 -7.08 2.07
C ARG A 198 -6.81 -6.24 3.34
N GLU A 199 -6.45 -6.82 4.49
CA GLU A 199 -6.27 -6.06 5.74
C GLU A 199 -5.06 -5.13 5.61
N LEU A 200 -3.90 -5.68 5.26
CA LEU A 200 -2.65 -4.93 5.21
C LEU A 200 -2.68 -3.86 4.11
N PHE A 201 -3.29 -4.14 2.97
CA PHE A 201 -3.51 -3.18 1.89
C PHE A 201 -4.50 -2.07 2.27
N PHE A 202 -5.56 -2.38 3.03
CA PHE A 202 -6.46 -1.36 3.56
C PHE A 202 -5.74 -0.46 4.57
N VAL A 203 -5.01 -1.04 5.53
CA VAL A 203 -4.18 -0.29 6.50
C VAL A 203 -3.16 0.58 5.76
N ALA A 204 -2.46 0.05 4.75
CA ALA A 204 -1.53 0.81 3.93
C ALA A 204 -2.21 2.00 3.23
N SER A 205 -3.41 1.79 2.69
CA SER A 205 -4.22 2.84 2.05
C SER A 205 -4.64 3.91 3.04
N MET A 206 -5.04 3.56 4.27
CA MET A 206 -5.42 4.53 5.30
C MET A 206 -4.24 5.37 5.80
N LEU A 207 -3.05 4.77 5.92
CA LEU A 207 -1.90 5.40 6.56
C LEU A 207 -0.98 6.19 5.59
N HIS A 208 -1.07 5.98 4.27
CA HIS A 208 -0.04 6.46 3.33
C HIS A 208 0.18 7.98 3.29
N ASP A 209 -0.89 8.75 3.49
CA ASP A 209 -0.93 10.20 3.32
C ASP A 209 -1.04 10.97 4.66
N LEU A 210 -1.05 10.30 5.82
CA LEU A 210 -1.23 10.96 7.13
C LEU A 210 -0.26 12.13 7.36
N THR A 211 0.99 11.95 6.93
CA THR A 211 2.06 12.95 7.09
C THR A 211 1.94 14.19 6.20
N LEU A 212 0.90 14.28 5.36
CA LEU A 212 0.52 15.51 4.67
C LEU A 212 -0.23 16.49 5.59
N ASP A 213 -0.98 15.97 6.58
CA ASP A 213 -1.83 16.76 7.47
C ASP A 213 -1.11 17.13 8.78
N ALA A 214 -1.61 18.16 9.47
CA ALA A 214 -0.88 18.84 10.55
C ALA A 214 -0.50 17.91 11.72
N THR A 215 -1.37 16.96 12.08
CA THR A 215 -1.18 16.03 13.20
C THR A 215 0.10 15.20 13.09
N HIS A 216 0.41 14.73 11.88
CA HIS A 216 1.49 13.79 11.61
C HIS A 216 2.60 14.39 10.73
N ARG A 217 2.49 15.66 10.34
CA ARG A 217 3.46 16.34 9.46
C ARG A 217 4.88 16.28 9.99
N ASP A 218 5.09 16.53 11.28
CA ASP A 218 6.43 16.60 11.86
C ASP A 218 6.87 15.31 12.59
N HIS A 219 6.16 14.19 12.36
CA HIS A 219 6.38 12.90 13.05
C HIS A 219 7.84 12.41 13.04
N ALA A 220 8.56 12.64 11.94
CA ALA A 220 9.98 12.30 11.85
C ALA A 220 10.75 13.36 11.04
N ARG A 221 12.05 13.50 11.32
CA ARG A 221 12.99 14.41 10.62
C ARG A 221 13.33 13.89 9.20
N MET A 222 12.31 13.76 8.36
CA MET A 222 12.33 13.15 7.04
C MET A 222 11.68 14.09 6.02
N ALA A 223 12.43 14.53 5.01
CA ALA A 223 11.95 15.57 4.09
C ALA A 223 10.89 15.07 3.10
N CYS A 224 10.92 13.80 2.71
CA CYS A 224 9.91 13.23 1.80
C CYS A 224 8.74 12.68 2.61
N PHE A 225 7.52 13.25 2.46
CA PHE A 225 6.35 12.82 3.23
C PHE A 225 6.08 11.30 3.12
N ALA A 226 6.13 10.69 1.93
CA ALA A 226 5.92 9.25 1.79
C ALA A 226 6.93 8.40 2.59
N ALA A 227 8.17 8.87 2.71
CA ALA A 227 9.16 8.23 3.58
C ALA A 227 8.87 8.49 5.08
N ARG A 228 8.35 9.68 5.43
CA ARG A 228 7.89 10.02 6.78
C ARG A 228 6.71 9.14 7.19
N GLY A 229 5.75 8.93 6.29
CA GLY A 229 4.64 7.99 6.43
C GLY A 229 5.09 6.54 6.54
N GLY A 230 6.15 6.14 5.82
CA GLY A 230 6.78 4.83 5.98
C GLY A 230 7.36 4.61 7.38
N ILE A 231 8.02 5.62 7.96
CA ILE A 231 8.51 5.61 9.36
C ILE A 231 7.32 5.52 10.33
N LEU A 232 6.33 6.41 10.19
CA LEU A 232 5.13 6.43 11.02
C LEU A 232 4.43 5.07 10.99
N ALA A 233 4.26 4.46 9.83
CA ALA A 233 3.56 3.17 9.70
C ALA A 233 4.34 2.00 10.31
N ASP A 234 5.67 1.98 10.24
CA ASP A 234 6.53 0.99 10.92
C ASP A 234 6.32 1.04 12.44
N GLU A 235 6.38 2.24 13.03
CA GLU A 235 6.19 2.48 14.46
C GLU A 235 4.73 2.25 14.91
N TRP A 236 3.75 2.70 14.12
CA TRP A 236 2.31 2.57 14.38
C TRP A 236 1.86 1.10 14.36
N SER A 237 2.45 0.27 13.50
CA SER A 237 2.16 -1.16 13.40
C SER A 237 2.96 -2.00 14.40
N GLU A 238 4.19 -1.60 14.75
CA GLU A 238 4.94 -2.16 15.89
C GLU A 238 4.16 -2.03 17.20
N ALA A 239 3.64 -0.83 17.49
CA ALA A 239 2.82 -0.56 18.68
C ALA A 239 1.53 -1.40 18.73
N ARG A 240 1.13 -2.01 17.61
CA ARG A 240 -0.05 -2.88 17.46
C ARG A 240 0.30 -4.37 17.35
N GLY A 241 1.57 -4.73 17.50
CA GLY A 241 2.04 -6.12 17.54
C GLY A 241 2.09 -6.82 16.19
N LEU A 242 2.19 -6.08 15.07
CA LEU A 242 2.45 -6.70 13.78
C LEU A 242 3.87 -7.27 13.73
N ASP A 243 4.01 -8.44 13.12
CA ASP A 243 5.31 -9.07 12.91
C ASP A 243 6.19 -8.26 11.93
N VAL A 244 7.49 -8.55 11.97
CA VAL A 244 8.51 -7.85 11.19
C VAL A 244 8.23 -7.89 9.68
N VAL A 245 7.61 -8.97 9.16
CA VAL A 245 7.32 -9.10 7.73
C VAL A 245 6.14 -8.21 7.35
N ARG A 246 5.02 -8.25 8.09
CA ARG A 246 3.87 -7.35 7.88
C ARG A 246 4.27 -5.88 7.99
N ARG A 247 5.07 -5.52 9.00
CA ARG A 247 5.63 -4.17 9.18
C ARG A 247 6.48 -3.75 7.99
N ALA A 248 7.39 -4.61 7.52
CA ALA A 248 8.24 -4.33 6.38
C ALA A 248 7.43 -4.14 5.09
N THR A 249 6.40 -4.96 4.85
CA THR A 249 5.50 -4.81 3.69
C THR A 249 4.71 -3.50 3.76
N LEU A 250 4.06 -3.21 4.89
CA LEU A 250 3.28 -1.99 5.11
C LEU A 250 4.12 -0.71 4.92
N SER A 251 5.24 -0.64 5.63
CA SER A 251 6.10 0.55 5.65
C SER A 251 6.83 0.76 4.31
N ASN A 252 7.21 -0.30 3.61
CA ASN A 252 7.74 -0.18 2.25
C ASN A 252 6.66 0.17 1.23
N ALA A 253 5.45 -0.39 1.29
CA ALA A 253 4.36 -0.01 0.41
C ALA A 253 4.10 1.50 0.49
N ILE A 254 3.95 2.03 1.70
CA ILE A 254 3.78 3.47 1.95
C ILE A 254 5.01 4.26 1.51
N SER A 255 6.23 3.82 1.87
CA SER A 255 7.43 4.53 1.43
C SER A 255 7.56 4.55 -0.09
N LEU A 256 7.16 3.50 -0.81
CA LEU A 256 7.34 3.35 -2.25
C LEU A 256 6.26 4.06 -3.11
N HIS A 257 5.10 4.42 -2.56
CA HIS A 257 3.91 4.77 -3.35
C HIS A 257 4.08 5.97 -4.32
N LEU A 258 5.09 6.82 -4.15
CA LEU A 258 5.41 7.93 -5.06
C LEU A 258 6.33 7.57 -6.24
N ASN A 259 6.88 6.36 -6.28
CA ASN A 259 7.76 5.93 -7.35
C ASN A 259 6.96 5.80 -8.67
N ALA A 260 7.61 6.07 -9.81
CA ALA A 260 6.96 6.02 -11.13
C ALA A 260 6.50 4.60 -11.51
N ARG A 261 7.17 3.58 -10.96
CA ARG A 261 6.82 2.16 -11.05
C ARG A 261 7.35 1.41 -9.82
N ILE A 262 6.56 0.45 -9.33
CA ILE A 262 6.97 -0.48 -8.27
C ILE A 262 7.55 -1.75 -8.89
N ASP A 263 8.59 -2.30 -8.28
CA ASP A 263 9.07 -3.64 -8.60
C ASP A 263 8.12 -4.68 -7.95
N PRO A 264 7.56 -5.64 -8.70
CA PRO A 264 6.62 -6.63 -8.15
C PRO A 264 7.17 -7.47 -6.99
N SER A 265 8.50 -7.55 -6.82
CA SER A 265 9.13 -8.20 -5.65
C SER A 265 8.81 -7.54 -4.31
N PHE A 266 8.33 -6.29 -4.29
CA PHE A 266 7.81 -5.62 -3.08
C PHE A 266 6.38 -6.00 -2.69
N GLY A 267 5.77 -6.95 -3.40
CA GLY A 267 4.43 -7.47 -3.10
C GLY A 267 3.28 -6.68 -3.72
N PRO A 268 2.08 -7.28 -3.78
CA PRO A 268 0.89 -6.67 -4.37
C PRO A 268 0.46 -5.41 -3.62
N GLU A 269 0.66 -5.29 -2.30
CA GLU A 269 0.28 -4.13 -1.50
C GLU A 269 0.98 -2.86 -2.01
N ALA A 270 2.29 -2.94 -2.25
CA ALA A 270 3.08 -1.81 -2.76
C ALA A 270 2.67 -1.41 -4.19
N VAL A 271 2.48 -2.41 -5.07
CA VAL A 271 2.04 -2.21 -6.46
C VAL A 271 0.66 -1.57 -6.52
N LEU A 272 -0.28 -2.05 -5.71
CA LEU A 272 -1.68 -1.61 -5.72
C LEU A 272 -1.88 -0.27 -5.01
N LEU A 273 -1.10 0.04 -3.97
CA LEU A 273 -1.14 1.35 -3.32
C LEU A 273 -0.68 2.46 -4.28
N GLN A 274 0.44 2.26 -4.97
CA GLN A 274 0.92 3.18 -6.00
C GLN A 274 -0.10 3.34 -7.13
N ALA A 275 -0.67 2.22 -7.60
CA ALA A 275 -1.63 2.24 -8.69
C ALA A 275 -2.95 2.93 -8.29
N GLY A 276 -3.49 2.63 -7.10
CA GLY A 276 -4.73 3.20 -6.58
C GLY A 276 -4.62 4.70 -6.30
N ALA A 277 -3.53 5.15 -5.68
CA ALA A 277 -3.26 6.58 -5.48
C ALA A 277 -3.06 7.29 -6.83
N GLY A 278 -2.34 6.67 -7.77
CA GLY A 278 -2.18 7.17 -9.14
C GLY A 278 -3.49 7.28 -9.92
N VAL A 279 -4.42 6.33 -9.74
CA VAL A 279 -5.79 6.42 -10.29
C VAL A 279 -6.45 7.68 -9.76
N ASP A 280 -6.61 7.81 -8.44
CA ASP A 280 -7.46 8.84 -7.87
C ASP A 280 -6.93 10.27 -8.09
N THR A 281 -5.60 10.42 -8.11
CA THR A 281 -4.94 11.71 -8.26
C THR A 281 -4.86 12.14 -9.73
N ILE A 282 -4.24 11.34 -10.60
CA ILE A 282 -3.92 11.71 -11.99
C ILE A 282 -4.73 10.96 -13.05
N GLY A 283 -5.63 10.06 -12.68
CA GLY A 283 -6.38 9.22 -13.63
C GLY A 283 -5.51 8.13 -14.28
N LEU A 284 -4.39 7.75 -13.65
CA LEU A 284 -3.57 6.63 -14.10
C LEU A 284 -4.45 5.38 -14.18
N ARG A 285 -4.41 4.65 -15.29
CA ARG A 285 -5.23 3.43 -15.50
C ARG A 285 -6.75 3.65 -15.34
N TYR A 286 -7.27 4.88 -15.37
CA TYR A 286 -8.71 5.18 -15.21
C TYR A 286 -9.60 4.34 -16.13
N ARG A 287 -9.24 4.23 -17.42
CA ARG A 287 -9.95 3.42 -18.42
C ARG A 287 -9.85 1.90 -18.22
N HIS A 288 -9.24 1.43 -17.13
CA HIS A 288 -9.25 0.03 -16.70
C HIS A 288 -10.36 -0.28 -15.70
N LEU A 289 -11.08 0.73 -15.20
CA LEU A 289 -12.15 0.59 -14.21
C LEU A 289 -13.53 0.58 -14.89
N ASP A 290 -14.47 -0.16 -14.33
CA ASP A 290 -15.87 -0.09 -14.75
C ASP A 290 -16.50 1.26 -14.35
N PRO A 291 -17.10 2.03 -15.29
CA PRO A 291 -17.74 3.31 -15.00
C PRO A 291 -18.86 3.22 -13.94
N GLY A 292 -19.59 2.10 -13.88
CA GLY A 292 -20.63 1.88 -12.86
C GLY A 292 -20.04 1.78 -11.45
N SER A 293 -18.95 1.04 -11.31
CA SER A 293 -18.18 0.88 -10.08
C SER A 293 -17.53 2.19 -9.65
N VAL A 294 -16.97 2.95 -10.60
CA VAL A 294 -16.46 4.32 -10.36
C VAL A 294 -17.56 5.21 -9.78
N THR A 295 -18.74 5.23 -10.41
CA THR A 295 -19.89 6.02 -9.93
C THR A 295 -20.32 5.62 -8.51
N ARG A 296 -20.36 4.32 -8.20
CA ARG A 296 -20.71 3.81 -6.86
C ARG A 296 -19.70 4.28 -5.79
N VAL A 297 -18.40 4.17 -6.08
CA VAL A 297 -17.34 4.58 -5.15
C VAL A 297 -17.36 6.10 -4.91
N LEU A 298 -17.42 6.91 -5.97
CA LEU A 298 -17.46 8.38 -5.86
C LEU A 298 -18.70 8.88 -5.09
N LYS A 299 -19.86 8.24 -5.30
CA LYS A 299 -21.10 8.57 -4.59
C LYS A 299 -21.00 8.31 -3.08
N ARG A 300 -20.22 7.30 -2.67
CA ARG A 300 -20.01 6.95 -1.24
C ARG A 300 -18.86 7.74 -0.60
N TYR A 301 -17.84 8.08 -1.39
CA TYR A 301 -16.64 8.79 -0.95
C TYR A 301 -16.33 9.96 -1.91
N PRO A 302 -17.04 11.11 -1.78
CA PRO A 302 -16.86 12.28 -2.63
C PRO A 302 -15.43 12.84 -2.61
N ARG A 303 -15.03 13.53 -3.69
CA ARG A 303 -13.63 13.96 -3.88
C ARG A 303 -13.23 15.23 -3.16
N HIS A 304 -14.19 16.09 -2.83
CA HIS A 304 -13.96 17.33 -2.07
C HIS A 304 -12.91 18.25 -2.72
N ASP A 305 -13.10 18.56 -4.00
CA ASP A 305 -12.24 19.46 -4.79
C ASP A 305 -10.77 19.02 -4.86
N LEU A 306 -10.51 17.71 -4.95
CA LEU A 306 -9.18 17.11 -4.98
C LEU A 306 -8.31 17.75 -6.07
N LYS A 307 -8.88 17.96 -7.27
CA LYS A 307 -8.22 18.64 -8.40
C LYS A 307 -7.67 20.03 -8.06
N ALA A 308 -8.35 20.79 -7.19
CA ALA A 308 -7.95 22.14 -6.81
C ALA A 308 -7.02 22.12 -5.60
N SER A 309 -7.33 21.30 -4.60
CA SER A 309 -6.72 21.30 -3.27
C SER A 309 -5.44 20.48 -3.17
N LEU A 310 -5.42 19.24 -3.68
CA LEU A 310 -4.24 18.36 -3.58
C LEU A 310 -2.96 18.98 -4.18
N PRO A 311 -2.98 19.69 -5.34
CA PRO A 311 -1.81 20.39 -5.86
C PRO A 311 -1.20 21.45 -4.92
N GLN A 312 -1.98 21.96 -3.95
CA GLN A 312 -1.54 22.94 -2.95
C GLN A 312 -0.82 22.22 -1.81
N THR A 313 -1.44 21.17 -1.26
CA THR A 313 -0.81 20.26 -0.27
C THR A 313 0.52 19.71 -0.78
N PHE A 314 0.55 19.20 -2.01
CA PHE A 314 1.78 18.73 -2.66
C PHE A 314 2.82 19.83 -2.89
N ALA A 315 2.41 21.10 -3.03
CA ALA A 315 3.34 22.20 -3.19
C ALA A 315 4.06 22.56 -1.89
N HIS A 316 3.46 22.29 -0.72
CA HIS A 316 4.09 22.51 0.59
C HIS A 316 5.14 21.45 0.92
N GLU A 317 4.88 20.17 0.61
CA GLU A 317 5.84 19.06 0.80
C GLU A 317 6.90 18.94 -0.33
N ALA A 318 6.92 19.87 -1.28
CA ALA A 318 7.85 19.90 -2.42
C ALA A 318 9.26 20.42 -2.03
N HIS A 319 9.82 19.92 -0.93
CA HIS A 319 11.16 20.29 -0.46
C HIS A 319 12.26 19.84 -1.43
N ALA A 320 13.35 20.62 -1.53
CA ALA A 320 14.42 20.38 -2.49
C ALA A 320 14.98 18.94 -2.40
N GLY A 321 14.97 18.21 -3.53
CA GLY A 321 15.48 16.84 -3.64
C GLY A 321 14.54 15.73 -3.20
N THR A 322 13.31 16.01 -2.76
CA THR A 322 12.31 14.97 -2.48
C THR A 322 11.61 14.47 -3.75
N ARG A 323 10.97 13.30 -3.66
CA ARG A 323 10.11 12.78 -4.74
C ARG A 323 8.95 13.73 -5.07
N THR A 324 8.38 14.40 -4.08
CA THR A 324 7.34 15.41 -4.26
C THR A 324 7.81 16.58 -5.12
N ALA A 325 9.02 17.12 -4.86
CA ALA A 325 9.61 18.17 -5.69
C ALA A 325 9.92 17.70 -7.12
N PHE A 326 10.41 16.47 -7.27
CA PHE A 326 10.65 15.87 -8.58
C PHE A 326 9.35 15.69 -9.38
N LEU A 327 8.31 15.08 -8.79
CA LEU A 327 6.99 14.90 -9.39
C LEU A 327 6.37 16.25 -9.80
N LYS A 328 6.48 17.27 -8.94
CA LYS A 328 6.07 18.65 -9.25
C LYS A 328 6.83 19.21 -10.46
N SER A 329 8.14 19.01 -10.56
CA SER A 329 8.95 19.48 -11.70
C SER A 329 8.59 18.82 -13.04
N ILE A 330 8.14 17.56 -13.03
CA ILE A 330 7.66 16.85 -14.24
C ILE A 330 6.16 17.03 -14.49
N GLY A 331 5.51 17.99 -13.82
CA GLY A 331 4.16 18.44 -14.13
C GLY A 331 3.01 17.73 -13.40
N PHE A 332 3.27 17.01 -12.30
CA PHE A 332 2.24 16.30 -11.52
C PHE A 332 1.00 17.16 -11.21
N ASN A 333 1.18 18.41 -10.75
CA ASN A 333 0.07 19.32 -10.44
C ASN A 333 -0.85 19.60 -11.66
N ARG A 334 -0.31 19.61 -12.88
CA ARG A 334 -1.09 19.74 -14.12
C ARG A 334 -1.84 18.44 -14.43
N LEU A 335 -1.21 17.29 -14.20
CA LEU A 335 -1.84 15.97 -14.37
C LEU A 335 -3.02 15.80 -13.41
N VAL A 336 -2.87 16.17 -12.13
CA VAL A 336 -3.95 16.11 -11.13
C VAL A 336 -5.17 16.92 -11.58
N ARG A 337 -4.98 18.22 -11.88
CA ARG A 337 -6.04 19.13 -12.36
C ARG A 337 -6.78 18.64 -13.61
N THR A 338 -6.15 17.77 -14.41
CA THR A 338 -6.67 17.26 -15.68
C THR A 338 -6.99 15.76 -15.65
N SER A 339 -7.12 15.16 -14.46
CA SER A 339 -7.59 13.79 -14.29
C SER A 339 -9.04 13.62 -14.75
N GLN A 340 -9.43 12.40 -15.12
CA GLN A 340 -10.69 12.14 -15.82
C GLN A 340 -11.92 11.98 -14.91
N PHE A 341 -11.72 11.98 -13.59
CA PHE A 341 -12.79 11.98 -12.60
C PHE A 341 -13.59 13.30 -12.63
N ALA A 342 -14.91 13.24 -12.46
CA ALA A 342 -15.67 14.40 -11.97
C ALA A 342 -15.29 14.67 -10.50
N GLU A 343 -15.51 15.89 -10.00
CA GLU A 343 -15.39 16.21 -8.56
C GLU A 343 -16.75 16.10 -7.85
#